data_AF-A0A291G9U9-F1
#
_entry.id   AF-A0A291G9U9-F1
#
_cell.length_a   1.000
_cell.length_b   1.000
_cell.length_c   1.000
_cell.angle_alpha   90.00
_cell.angle_beta   90.00
_cell.angle_gamma   90.00
#
_symmetry.space_group_name_H-M   'P 1'
#
loop_
_entity.id
_entity.type
_entity.pdbx_description
1 polymer ?
#
loop_
_entity_poly.entity_id
_entity_poly.type
_entity_poly.pdbx_seq_one_letter_code
_entity_poly.pdbx_strand_id
1 'polypeptide(L)'
;MSQTPAPKEPKNKRLFSLFRVIALIEGVTTILLFFVAMPIKYGLEDPGWVKVMGPVHGYAFLAYLALMLIVMRGLGWQGRDKGRAFVASLVPLGTFVNDPFLKRRGVEVYGH
;
A
#
# COMPACT_ATOMS: atom_id res chain seq x y z
N MET A 1 23.69 -37.18 -1.98
CA MET A 1 22.77 -36.23 -1.33
C MET A 1 22.73 -34.96 -2.15
N SER A 2 21.84 -34.93 -3.15
CA SER A 2 21.68 -33.78 -4.04
C SER A 2 20.78 -32.77 -3.34
N GLN A 3 21.35 -31.68 -2.80
CA GLN A 3 20.54 -30.57 -2.34
C GLN A 3 19.90 -29.91 -3.56
N THR A 4 18.60 -30.07 -3.73
CA THR A 4 17.83 -29.31 -4.72
C THR A 4 17.80 -27.85 -4.25
N PRO A 5 18.38 -26.88 -4.98
CA PRO A 5 18.26 -25.48 -4.59
C PRO A 5 16.79 -25.09 -4.64
N ALA A 6 16.30 -24.48 -3.55
CA ALA A 6 14.93 -23.99 -3.46
C ALA A 6 14.59 -23.12 -4.69
N PRO A 7 13.39 -23.26 -5.28
CA PRO A 7 13.02 -22.52 -6.47
C PRO A 7 13.14 -21.01 -6.19
N LYS A 8 13.97 -20.32 -6.97
CA LYS A 8 14.12 -18.86 -6.89
C LYS A 8 12.81 -18.24 -7.33
N GLU A 9 11.99 -17.80 -6.36
CA GLU A 9 10.76 -17.11 -6.69
C GLU A 9 11.04 -15.88 -7.58
N PRO A 10 10.21 -15.64 -8.61
CA PRO A 10 10.39 -14.48 -9.48
C PRO A 10 10.31 -13.21 -8.64
N LYS A 11 11.35 -12.37 -8.72
CA LYS A 11 11.51 -11.09 -7.99
C LYS A 11 10.22 -10.27 -7.91
N ASN A 12 9.43 -10.32 -8.98
CA ASN A 12 8.22 -9.56 -9.19
C ASN A 12 7.05 -10.03 -8.29
N LYS A 13 6.94 -11.34 -7.97
CA LYS A 13 5.92 -11.87 -7.04
C LYS A 13 6.13 -11.34 -5.62
N ARG A 14 7.37 -11.42 -5.12
CA ARG A 14 7.71 -10.92 -3.78
C ARG A 14 7.50 -9.41 -3.67
N LEU A 15 7.88 -8.66 -4.71
CA LEU A 15 7.64 -7.22 -4.76
C LEU A 15 6.15 -6.87 -4.70
N PHE A 16 5.32 -7.61 -5.43
CA PHE A 16 3.87 -7.40 -5.43
C PHE A 16 3.24 -7.73 -4.07
N SER A 17 3.65 -8.83 -3.44
CA SER A 17 3.22 -9.17 -2.08
C SER A 17 3.63 -8.09 -1.08
N LEU A 18 4.87 -7.59 -1.16
CA LEU A 18 5.35 -6.48 -0.32
C LEU A 18 4.54 -5.20 -0.58
N PHE A 19 4.25 -4.87 -1.83
CA PHE A 19 3.41 -3.74 -2.19
C PHE A 19 2.02 -3.84 -1.56
N ARG A 20 1.38 -5.02 -1.57
CA ARG A 20 0.09 -5.23 -0.91
C ARG A 20 0.16 -5.03 0.60
N VAL A 21 1.22 -5.53 1.25
CA VAL A 21 1.44 -5.32 2.69
C VAL A 21 1.60 -3.83 3.00
N ILE A 22 2.43 -3.13 2.24
CA ILE A 22 2.63 -1.68 2.43
C ILE A 22 1.36 -0.88 2.14
N ALA A 23 0.57 -1.27 1.13
CA ALA A 23 -0.73 -0.66 0.88
C ALA A 23 -1.68 -0.83 2.06
N LEU A 24 -1.73 -2.02 2.68
CA LEU A 24 -2.55 -2.23 3.88
C LEU A 24 -2.06 -1.39 5.07
N ILE A 25 -0.73 -1.32 5.28
CA ILE A 25 -0.14 -0.48 6.34
C ILE A 25 -0.49 1.00 6.11
N GLU A 26 -0.31 1.50 4.88
CA GLU A 26 -0.69 2.85 4.49
C GLU A 26 -2.17 3.10 4.82
N GLY A 27 -3.08 2.24 4.34
CA GLY A 27 -4.51 2.36 4.61
C GLY A 27 -4.86 2.36 6.10
N VAL A 28 -4.22 1.51 6.91
CA VAL A 28 -4.41 1.51 8.38
C VAL A 28 -3.89 2.81 9.00
N THR A 29 -2.70 3.28 8.62
CA THR A 29 -2.16 4.53 9.15
C THR A 29 -2.99 5.75 8.74
N THR A 30 -3.60 5.73 7.56
CA THR A 30 -4.55 6.75 7.10
C THR A 30 -5.82 6.74 7.95
N ILE A 31 -6.40 5.57 8.24
CA ILE A 31 -7.55 5.48 9.15
C ILE A 31 -7.19 6.00 10.55
N LEU A 32 -6.08 5.55 11.12
CA LEU A 32 -5.67 5.98 12.46
C LEU A 32 -5.38 7.50 12.50
N LEU A 33 -4.76 8.06 11.47
CA LEU A 33 -4.51 9.50 11.41
C LEU A 33 -5.82 10.29 11.35
N PHE A 34 -6.75 9.92 10.47
CA PHE A 34 -7.97 10.70 10.25
C PHE A 34 -9.10 10.42 11.24
N PHE A 35 -9.28 9.19 11.72
CA PHE A 35 -10.38 8.80 12.60
C PHE A 35 -9.98 8.70 14.08
N VAL A 36 -8.69 8.77 14.41
CA VAL A 36 -8.22 8.76 15.80
C VAL A 36 -7.45 10.03 16.12
N ALA A 37 -6.33 10.29 15.43
CA ALA A 37 -5.45 11.41 15.76
C ALA A 37 -6.11 12.77 15.50
N MET A 38 -6.87 12.93 14.42
CA MET A 38 -7.58 14.19 14.12
C MET A 38 -8.73 14.46 15.12
N PRO A 39 -9.62 13.50 15.45
CA PRO A 39 -10.61 13.70 16.51
C PRO A 39 -10.00 14.02 17.87
N ILE A 40 -8.88 13.39 18.25
CA ILE A 40 -8.17 13.73 19.49
C ILE A 40 -7.62 15.16 19.43
N LYS A 41 -6.99 15.55 18.32
CA LYS A 41 -6.45 16.90 18.13
C LYS A 41 -7.51 17.98 18.28
N TYR A 42 -8.70 17.79 17.72
CA TYR A 42 -9.74 18.82 17.75
C TYR A 42 -10.68 18.69 18.95
N GLY A 43 -10.91 17.47 19.46
CA GLY A 43 -11.83 17.21 20.57
C GLY A 43 -11.19 17.29 21.95
N LEU A 44 -9.91 16.96 22.07
CA LEU A 44 -9.13 17.04 23.32
C LEU A 44 -8.03 18.10 23.27
N GLU A 45 -7.96 18.88 22.18
CA GLU A 45 -6.94 19.91 21.95
C GLU A 45 -5.48 19.40 22.03
N ASP A 46 -5.28 18.08 21.89
CA ASP A 46 -3.97 17.42 22.00
C ASP A 46 -3.39 17.07 20.61
N PRO A 47 -2.39 17.83 20.11
CA PRO A 47 -1.75 17.55 18.83
C PRO A 47 -0.73 16.39 18.88
N GLY A 48 -0.46 15.80 20.04
CA GLY A 48 0.58 14.77 20.25
C GLY A 48 0.42 13.57 19.31
N TRP A 49 -0.80 13.06 19.17
CA TRP A 49 -1.09 11.93 18.30
C TRP A 49 -0.86 12.24 16.81
N VAL A 50 -1.15 13.45 16.37
CA VAL A 50 -0.90 13.88 14.97
C VAL A 50 0.60 14.04 14.73
N LYS A 51 1.38 14.49 15.71
CA LYS A 51 2.85 14.59 15.59
C LYS A 51 3.53 13.24 15.42
N VAL A 52 2.93 12.17 15.94
CA VAL A 52 3.43 10.79 15.76
C VAL A 52 2.85 10.16 14.49
N MET A 53 1.52 10.20 14.33
CA MET A 53 0.84 9.54 13.21
C MET A 53 1.07 10.22 11.87
N GLY A 54 1.32 11.54 11.84
CA GLY A 54 1.61 12.29 10.62
C GLY A 54 2.87 11.77 9.91
N PRO A 55 4.03 11.74 10.57
CA PRO A 55 5.25 11.14 10.01
C PRO A 55 5.10 9.65 9.68
N VAL A 56 4.46 8.85 10.56
CA VAL A 56 4.23 7.41 10.34
C VAL A 56 3.43 7.18 9.04
N HIS A 57 2.33 7.90 8.87
CA HIS A 57 1.53 7.85 7.65
C HIS A 57 2.33 8.37 6.44
N GLY A 58 3.05 9.49 6.58
CA GLY A 58 3.86 10.05 5.50
C GLY A 58 4.91 9.07 4.97
N TYR A 59 5.63 8.38 5.86
CA TYR A 59 6.60 7.36 5.44
C TYR A 59 5.93 6.15 4.80
N ALA A 60 4.81 5.67 5.35
CA ALA A 60 4.03 4.58 4.75
C ALA A 60 3.54 4.94 3.35
N PHE A 61 3.05 6.16 3.16
CA PHE A 61 2.59 6.68 1.87
C PHE A 61 3.72 6.79 0.85
N LEU A 62 4.90 7.31 1.24
CA LEU A 62 6.06 7.34 0.34
C LEU A 62 6.54 5.93 -0.06
N ALA A 63 6.57 4.99 0.89
CA ALA A 63 6.89 3.59 0.61
C ALA A 63 5.87 2.96 -0.36
N TYR A 64 4.58 3.26 -0.15
CA TYR A 64 3.50 2.86 -1.06
C TYR A 64 3.73 3.38 -2.47
N LEU A 65 4.00 4.69 -2.64
CA LEU A 65 4.24 5.29 -3.95
C LEU A 65 5.46 4.70 -4.66
N ALA A 66 6.57 4.52 -3.94
CA ALA A 66 7.78 3.93 -4.51
C ALA A 66 7.52 2.51 -5.02
N LEU A 67 6.90 1.66 -4.21
CA LEU A 67 6.56 0.29 -4.59
C LEU A 67 5.50 0.24 -5.69
N MET A 68 4.50 1.12 -5.65
CA MET A 68 3.49 1.26 -6.69
C MET A 68 4.15 1.51 -8.05
N LEU A 69 5.07 2.48 -8.13
CA LEU A 69 5.76 2.80 -9.38
C LEU A 69 6.63 1.64 -9.88
N ILE A 70 7.34 0.94 -9.00
CA ILE A 70 8.20 -0.18 -9.39
C ILE A 70 7.36 -1.37 -9.87
N VAL A 71 6.34 -1.75 -9.10
CA VAL A 71 5.45 -2.86 -9.43
C VAL A 71 4.69 -2.58 -10.71
N MET A 72 4.08 -1.39 -10.85
CA MET A 72 3.28 -1.05 -12.04
C MET A 72 4.08 -0.96 -13.34
N ARG A 73 5.39 -0.69 -13.29
CA ARG A 73 6.25 -0.75 -14.48
C ARG A 73 6.38 -2.16 -15.03
N GLY A 74 6.34 -3.18 -14.18
CA GLY A 74 6.42 -4.59 -14.59
C GLY A 74 5.10 -5.17 -15.11
N LEU A 75 3.98 -4.47 -14.96
CA LEU A 75 2.65 -5.02 -15.22
C LEU A 75 1.96 -4.45 -16.48
N GLY A 76 2.58 -3.52 -17.21
CA GLY A 76 1.96 -2.90 -18.40
C GLY A 76 0.70 -2.06 -18.10
N TRP A 77 0.50 -1.64 -16.84
CA TRP A 77 -0.71 -0.92 -16.44
C TRP A 77 -0.84 0.43 -17.15
N GLN A 78 -2.04 0.71 -17.66
CA GLN A 78 -2.35 1.99 -18.30
C GLN A 78 -2.34 3.12 -17.25
N GLY A 79 -2.11 4.37 -17.70
CA GLY A 79 -2.10 5.53 -16.80
C GLY A 79 -3.35 5.67 -15.92
N ARG A 80 -4.50 5.21 -16.43
CA ARG A 80 -5.78 5.16 -15.70
C ARG A 80 -5.72 4.26 -14.46
N ASP A 81 -5.08 3.10 -14.56
CA ASP A 81 -4.93 2.16 -13.44
C ASP A 81 -4.01 2.71 -12.35
N LYS A 82 -2.93 3.40 -12.76
CA LYS A 82 -2.02 4.09 -11.85
C LYS A 82 -2.72 5.23 -11.12
N GLY A 83 -3.48 6.05 -11.86
CA GLY A 83 -4.27 7.14 -11.31
C GLY A 83 -5.31 6.65 -10.33
N ARG A 84 -6.03 5.57 -10.65
CA ARG A 84 -7.01 4.97 -9.74
C ARG A 84 -6.38 4.48 -8.44
N ALA A 85 -5.25 3.78 -8.51
CA ALA A 85 -4.55 3.31 -7.32
C ALA A 85 -4.05 4.47 -6.44
N PHE A 86 -3.49 5.51 -7.07
CA PHE A 86 -3.05 6.72 -6.38
C PHE A 86 -4.20 7.47 -5.71
N VAL A 87 -5.31 7.69 -6.42
CA VAL A 87 -6.49 8.36 -5.83
C VAL A 87 -7.09 7.52 -4.71
N ALA A 88 -7.08 6.20 -4.85
CA ALA A 88 -7.55 5.30 -3.80
C ALA A 88 -6.72 5.39 -2.51
N SER A 89 -5.40 5.62 -2.59
CA SER A 89 -4.59 5.80 -1.37
C SER A 89 -4.76 7.17 -0.71
N LEU A 90 -5.25 8.18 -1.42
CA LEU A 90 -5.53 9.50 -0.84
C LEU A 90 -6.84 9.55 -0.03
N VAL A 91 -7.78 8.66 -0.33
CA VAL A 91 -9.08 8.63 0.33
C VAL A 91 -8.99 7.71 1.56
N PRO A 92 -9.34 8.17 2.77
CA PRO A 92 -9.48 7.29 3.92
C PRO A 92 -10.45 6.16 3.54
N LEU A 93 -10.01 4.90 3.66
CA LEU A 93 -10.69 3.66 3.19
C LEU A 93 -10.54 3.30 1.71
N GLY A 94 -10.04 4.19 0.84
CA GLY A 94 -9.91 3.90 -0.59
C GLY A 94 -8.95 2.74 -0.88
N THR A 95 -7.88 2.59 -0.10
CA THR A 95 -6.95 1.45 -0.21
C THR A 95 -7.64 0.10 0.05
N PHE A 96 -8.61 0.03 0.96
CA PHE A 96 -9.36 -1.20 1.25
C PHE A 96 -10.33 -1.55 0.12
N VAL A 97 -10.99 -0.55 -0.46
CA VAL A 97 -11.86 -0.74 -1.64
C VAL A 97 -11.04 -1.18 -2.86
N ASN A 98 -9.77 -0.78 -2.93
CA ASN A 98 -8.90 -1.10 -4.06
C ASN A 98 -8.14 -2.44 -3.91
N ASP A 99 -8.03 -3.03 -2.71
CA ASP A 99 -7.33 -4.32 -2.53
C ASP A 99 -7.92 -5.48 -3.36
N PRO A 100 -9.25 -5.65 -3.51
CA PRO A 100 -9.81 -6.67 -4.40
C PRO A 100 -9.39 -6.49 -5.87
N PHE A 101 -9.29 -5.24 -6.33
CA PHE A 101 -8.82 -4.92 -7.68
C PHE A 101 -7.32 -5.24 -7.84
N LEU A 102 -6.51 -4.83 -6.87
CA LEU A 102 -5.08 -5.18 -6.83
C LEU A 102 -4.89 -6.70 -6.85
N LYS A 103 -5.62 -7.44 -6.01
CA LYS A 103 -5.56 -8.90 -5.93
C LYS A 103 -5.89 -9.56 -7.27
N ARG A 104 -6.95 -9.13 -7.97
CA ARG A 104 -7.30 -9.65 -9.31
C ARG A 104 -6.18 -9.44 -10.32
N ARG A 105 -5.62 -8.22 -10.38
CA ARG A 105 -4.49 -7.91 -11.27
C ARG A 105 -3.21 -8.67 -10.90
N GLY A 106 -3.00 -8.91 -9.61
CA GLY A 106 -1.90 -9.76 -9.12
C GLY A 106 -2.03 -11.20 -9.58
N VAL A 107 -3.25 -11.75 -9.57
CA VAL A 107 -3.52 -13.10 -10.10
C VAL A 107 -3.34 -13.14 -11.61
N GLU A 108 -3.78 -12.12 -12.35
CA GLU A 108 -3.61 -12.05 -13.80
C GLU A 108 -2.13 -12.04 -14.24
N VAL A 109 -1.25 -11.38 -13.48
CA VAL A 109 0.15 -11.19 -13.87
C VAL A 109 1.12 -12.16 -13.20
N TYR A 110 0.75 -12.69 -12.02
CA TYR A 110 1.58 -13.63 -11.25
C TYR A 110 0.95 -15.01 -11.07
N GLY A 111 -0.27 -15.22 -11.54
CA GLY A 111 -0.91 -16.53 -11.60
C GLY A 111 -0.22 -17.42 -12.63
N HIS A 112 -0.06 -18.69 -12.25
CA HIS A 112 0.24 -19.78 -13.18
C HIS A 112 -0.99 -20.07 -14.05
#